data_AF-A0A7J7HEZ3-F1
#
_entry.id   AF-A0A7J7HEZ3-F1
#
_cell.length_a   1.000
_cell.length_b   1.000
_cell.length_c   1.000
_cell.angle_alpha   90.00
_cell.angle_beta   90.00
_cell.angle_gamma   90.00
#
_symmetry.space_group_name_H-M   'P 1'
#
loop_
_entity.id
_entity.type
_entity.pdbx_description
1 polymer ?
#
loop_
_entity_poly.entity_id
_entity_poly.type
_entity_poly.pdbx_seq_one_letter_code
_entity_poly.pdbx_strand_id
1 'polypeptide(L)'
;MWVQAMKGGMRERVELCTKFGVSLVSGNMEVHGDPAYVRAACEASLKRLDTNCIDLYHQHRIDTSVPIEITMGELKKLVEEGKIKYVGLSEAPASTIRRAHVVHPITAVQLEWSLWTRDAEEEIIPTCRNWDFAYSPLGRGFFSSRAKMAENLTENDA
;
A
#
# COMPACT_ATOMS: atom_id res chain seq x y z
N MET A 1 19.12 8.48 5.49
CA MET A 1 19.44 7.55 4.39
C MET A 1 18.61 7.85 3.13
N TRP A 2 17.28 7.91 3.21
CA TRP A 2 16.39 8.20 2.06
C TRP A 2 16.57 9.58 1.40
N VAL A 3 16.72 10.63 2.21
CA VAL A 3 16.97 12.01 1.70
C VAL A 3 18.25 12.07 0.86
N GLN A 4 19.26 11.24 1.15
CA GLN A 4 20.50 11.21 0.36
C GLN A 4 20.29 10.54 -1.00
N ALA A 5 19.42 9.53 -1.09
CA ALA A 5 19.12 8.82 -2.34
C ALA A 5 18.35 9.69 -3.36
N MET A 6 17.66 10.74 -2.90
CA MET A 6 16.86 11.63 -3.76
C MET A 6 17.57 12.93 -4.17
N LYS A 7 18.83 13.14 -3.76
CA LYS A 7 19.64 14.31 -4.13
C LYS A 7 20.05 14.32 -5.62
N GLY A 8 20.55 15.46 -6.10
CA GLY A 8 21.15 15.58 -7.42
C GLY A 8 20.15 15.44 -8.58
N GLY A 9 18.90 15.86 -8.38
CA GLY A 9 17.83 15.77 -9.39
C GLY A 9 17.17 14.40 -9.50
N MET A 10 17.55 13.42 -8.66
CA MET A 10 16.96 12.07 -8.69
C MET A 10 15.47 12.07 -8.39
N ARG A 11 14.97 13.00 -7.56
CA ARG A 11 13.54 13.10 -7.24
C ARG A 11 12.65 13.18 -8.49
N GLU A 12 13.08 13.87 -9.55
CA GLU A 12 12.29 14.02 -10.79
C GLU A 12 12.35 12.78 -11.69
N ARG A 13 13.22 11.82 -11.38
CA ARG A 13 13.47 10.61 -12.17
C ARG A 13 12.95 9.34 -11.50
N VAL A 14 12.24 9.47 -10.37
CA VAL A 14 11.72 8.35 -9.60
C VAL A 14 10.28 8.62 -9.16
N GLU A 15 9.48 7.57 -9.16
CA GLU A 15 8.16 7.54 -8.56
C GLU A 15 8.29 7.10 -7.09
N LEU A 16 8.00 8.03 -6.18
CA LEU A 16 8.04 7.77 -4.75
C LEU A 16 6.73 7.14 -4.29
N CYS A 17 6.80 5.87 -3.88
CA CYS A 17 5.68 5.13 -3.30
C CYS A 17 5.85 4.95 -1.79
N THR A 18 4.83 5.32 -1.01
CA THR A 18 4.82 5.07 0.44
C THR A 18 3.39 4.84 0.95
N LYS A 19 3.23 4.56 2.24
CA LYS A 19 1.96 4.09 2.81
C LYS A 19 1.64 4.73 4.16
N PHE A 20 0.38 4.62 4.58
CA PHE A 20 -0.10 4.97 5.92
C PHE A 20 -1.08 3.94 6.47
N GLY A 21 -1.53 4.18 7.69
CA GLY A 21 -2.71 3.51 8.25
C GLY A 21 -2.38 2.38 9.20
N VAL A 22 -1.11 2.09 9.46
CA VAL A 22 -0.67 1.14 10.48
C VAL A 22 0.15 1.86 11.52
N SER A 23 -0.24 1.73 12.80
CA SER A 23 0.52 2.21 13.96
C SER A 23 0.80 1.04 14.91
N LEU A 24 1.87 1.15 15.70
CA LEU A 24 2.20 0.18 16.74
C LEU A 24 2.03 0.84 18.10
N VAL A 25 0.99 0.45 18.83
CA VAL A 25 0.65 0.99 20.15
C VAL A 25 0.80 -0.14 21.17
N SER A 26 1.76 0.00 22.08
CA SER A 26 2.02 -1.00 23.14
C SER A 26 2.23 -2.44 22.62
N GLY A 27 2.82 -2.59 21.44
CA GLY A 27 3.06 -3.88 20.80
C GLY A 27 1.89 -4.41 19.97
N ASN A 28 0.73 -3.74 19.99
CA ASN A 28 -0.42 -4.09 19.16
C ASN A 28 -0.44 -3.23 17.89
N MET A 29 -0.81 -3.87 16.79
CA MET A 29 -1.01 -3.20 15.52
C MET A 29 -2.41 -2.56 15.50
N GLU A 30 -2.47 -1.25 15.35
CA GLU A 30 -3.72 -0.52 15.14
C GLU A 30 -3.79 -0.03 13.69
N VAL A 31 -5.02 -0.02 13.15
CA VAL A 31 -5.29 0.40 11.78
C VAL A 31 -6.17 1.65 11.80
N HIS A 32 -5.76 2.70 11.09
CA HIS A 32 -6.46 3.99 11.08
C HIS A 32 -6.72 4.47 9.65
N GLY A 33 -7.99 4.70 9.34
CA GLY A 33 -8.47 5.28 8.09
C GLY A 33 -9.14 6.64 8.25
N ASP A 34 -9.24 7.17 9.47
CA ASP A 34 -9.92 8.45 9.70
C ASP A 34 -9.18 9.62 9.02
N PRO A 35 -9.90 10.64 8.52
CA PRO A 35 -9.31 11.74 7.77
C PRO A 35 -8.19 12.49 8.50
N ALA A 36 -8.31 12.66 9.83
CA ALA A 36 -7.31 13.38 10.60
C ALA A 36 -5.99 12.60 10.63
N TYR A 37 -6.05 11.28 10.82
CA TYR A 37 -4.90 10.41 10.73
C TYR A 37 -4.29 10.36 9.33
N VAL A 38 -5.12 10.21 8.26
CA VAL A 38 -4.63 10.19 6.87
C VAL A 38 -3.77 11.43 6.59
N ARG A 39 -4.28 12.61 6.93
CA ARG A 39 -3.56 13.87 6.72
C ARG A 39 -2.28 13.93 7.55
N ALA A 40 -2.38 13.67 8.86
CA ALA A 40 -1.21 13.71 9.74
C ALA A 40 -0.10 12.76 9.28
N ALA A 41 -0.45 11.55 8.83
CA ALA A 41 0.48 10.59 8.30
C ALA A 41 1.12 11.06 6.98
N CYS A 42 0.35 11.72 6.10
CA CYS A 42 0.85 12.27 4.85
C CYS A 42 1.88 13.36 5.10
N GLU A 43 1.56 14.36 5.93
CA GLU A 43 2.48 15.45 6.30
C GLU A 43 3.76 14.90 6.94
N ALA A 44 3.61 13.91 7.84
CA ALA A 44 4.76 13.31 8.49
C ALA A 44 5.66 12.55 7.48
N SER A 45 5.07 11.89 6.48
CA SER A 45 5.83 11.24 5.41
C SER A 45 6.55 12.26 4.52
N LEU A 46 5.87 13.32 4.08
CA LEU A 46 6.47 14.41 3.30
C LEU A 46 7.67 15.01 4.02
N LYS A 47 7.52 15.30 5.33
CA LYS A 47 8.60 15.80 6.18
C LYS A 47 9.78 14.84 6.28
N ARG A 48 9.54 13.54 6.50
CA ARG A 48 10.61 12.53 6.61
C ARG A 48 11.34 12.30 5.29
N LEU A 49 10.61 12.40 4.19
CA LEU A 49 11.12 12.20 2.85
C LEU A 49 11.75 13.48 2.27
N ASP A 50 11.57 14.62 2.93
CA ASP A 50 12.07 15.93 2.48
C ASP A 50 11.60 16.25 1.05
N THR A 51 10.30 16.10 0.82
CA THR A 51 9.67 16.37 -0.47
C THR A 51 8.28 16.98 -0.29
N ASN A 52 7.82 17.71 -1.29
CA ASN A 52 6.51 18.37 -1.27
C ASN A 52 5.40 17.49 -1.87
N CYS A 53 5.76 16.38 -2.51
CA CYS A 53 4.80 15.51 -3.18
C CYS A 53 5.25 14.04 -3.14
N ILE A 54 4.32 13.14 -2.84
CA ILE A 54 4.47 11.68 -2.98
C ILE A 54 3.78 11.25 -4.28
N ASP A 55 4.42 10.42 -5.10
CA ASP A 55 3.80 10.01 -6.37
C ASP A 55 2.65 9.04 -6.12
N LEU A 56 2.85 8.00 -5.31
CA LEU A 56 1.80 7.02 -5.01
C LEU A 56 1.68 6.77 -3.51
N TYR A 57 0.51 7.05 -2.95
CA TYR A 57 0.26 6.92 -1.52
C TYR A 57 -0.81 5.86 -1.23
N HIS A 58 -0.44 4.83 -0.48
CA HIS A 58 -1.32 3.70 -0.17
C HIS A 58 -1.90 3.75 1.23
N GLN A 59 -3.17 3.36 1.37
CA GLN A 59 -3.64 2.80 2.64
C GLN A 59 -3.05 1.38 2.79
N HIS A 60 -2.22 1.18 3.81
CA HIS A 60 -1.45 -0.05 4.00
C HIS A 60 -2.29 -1.23 4.49
N ARG A 61 -3.30 -0.95 5.32
CA ARG A 61 -4.31 -1.91 5.77
C ARG A 61 -5.66 -1.19 5.84
N ILE A 62 -6.73 -1.88 5.44
CA ILE A 62 -8.07 -1.32 5.46
C ILE A 62 -8.56 -1.23 6.90
N ASP A 63 -8.89 -0.02 7.33
CA ASP A 63 -9.60 0.22 8.58
C ASP A 63 -11.05 -0.21 8.39
N THR A 64 -11.50 -1.23 9.13
CA THR A 64 -12.86 -1.76 9.04
C THR A 64 -13.87 -0.97 9.89
N SER A 65 -13.39 -0.08 10.76
CA SER A 65 -14.24 0.79 11.59
C SER A 65 -14.68 2.07 10.86
N VAL A 66 -13.97 2.45 9.78
CA VAL A 66 -14.24 3.64 8.98
C VAL A 66 -14.70 3.22 7.57
N PRO A 67 -15.84 3.71 7.06
CA PRO A 67 -16.22 3.48 5.67
C PRO A 67 -15.14 4.00 4.71
N ILE A 68 -14.73 3.17 3.75
CA ILE A 68 -13.61 3.49 2.85
C ILE A 68 -13.80 4.81 2.10
N GLU A 69 -15.04 5.20 1.83
CA GLU A 69 -15.38 6.46 1.16
C GLU A 69 -14.92 7.69 1.95
N ILE A 70 -14.91 7.60 3.29
CA ILE A 70 -14.45 8.67 4.17
C ILE A 70 -12.92 8.82 4.05
N THR A 71 -12.19 7.71 4.12
CA THR A 71 -10.73 7.68 3.92
C THR A 71 -10.36 8.20 2.54
N MET A 72 -11.05 7.72 1.50
CA MET A 72 -10.85 8.13 0.11
C MET A 72 -11.18 9.59 -0.13
N GLY A 73 -12.17 10.13 0.58
CA GLY A 73 -12.49 11.56 0.55
C GLY A 73 -11.32 12.43 0.99
N GLU A 74 -10.58 12.01 2.02
CA GLU A 74 -9.39 12.74 2.45
C GLU A 74 -8.20 12.56 1.49
N LEU A 75 -7.99 11.34 0.99
CA LEU A 75 -6.96 11.07 -0.04
C LEU A 75 -7.19 11.90 -1.30
N LYS A 76 -8.45 12.06 -1.73
CA LYS A 76 -8.82 12.93 -2.85
C LYS A 76 -8.40 14.38 -2.61
N LYS A 77 -8.63 14.93 -1.41
CA LYS A 77 -8.18 16.31 -1.09
C LYS A 77 -6.66 16.42 -1.16
N LEU A 78 -5.92 15.42 -0.66
CA LEU A 78 -4.46 15.41 -0.75
C LEU A 78 -3.96 15.38 -2.20
N VAL A 79 -4.71 14.73 -3.11
CA VAL A 79 -4.45 14.80 -4.56
C VAL A 79 -4.70 16.20 -5.10
N GLU A 80 -5.85 16.79 -4.78
CA GLU A 80 -6.23 18.14 -5.22
C GLU A 80 -5.25 19.23 -4.71
N GLU A 81 -4.69 19.03 -3.51
CA GLU A 81 -3.65 19.88 -2.92
C GLU A 81 -2.25 19.64 -3.49
N GLY A 82 -2.06 18.61 -4.32
CA GLY A 82 -0.77 18.24 -4.90
C GLY A 82 0.23 17.60 -3.92
N LYS A 83 -0.22 17.23 -2.71
CA LYS A 83 0.60 16.53 -1.70
C LYS A 83 0.87 15.08 -2.10
N ILE A 84 -0.07 14.48 -2.81
CA ILE A 84 0.09 13.17 -3.45
C ILE A 84 -0.37 13.25 -4.91
N LYS A 85 0.14 12.42 -5.82
CA LYS A 85 -0.36 12.37 -7.21
C LYS A 85 -1.40 11.27 -7.41
N TYR A 86 -1.15 10.11 -6.82
CA TYR A 86 -1.93 8.90 -7.05
C TYR A 86 -2.27 8.20 -5.72
N VAL A 87 -3.41 7.53 -5.73
CA VAL A 87 -3.91 6.75 -4.59
C VAL A 87 -3.76 5.26 -4.88
N GLY A 88 -3.28 4.53 -3.89
CA GLY A 88 -3.26 3.07 -3.92
C GLY A 88 -3.95 2.44 -2.70
N LEU A 89 -4.27 1.16 -2.80
CA LEU A 89 -4.75 0.35 -1.69
C LEU A 89 -3.86 -0.87 -1.53
N SER A 90 -3.67 -1.32 -0.30
CA SER A 90 -2.98 -2.57 -0.03
C SER A 90 -3.94 -3.51 0.67
N GLU A 91 -3.96 -4.77 0.24
CA GLU A 91 -4.66 -5.85 0.96
C GLU A 91 -6.16 -5.56 1.13
N ALA A 92 -6.75 -4.96 0.10
CA ALA A 92 -8.15 -4.55 0.08
C ALA A 92 -9.03 -5.60 -0.61
N PRO A 93 -10.20 -5.95 -0.04
CA PRO A 93 -11.12 -6.84 -0.72
C PRO A 93 -11.73 -6.15 -1.95
N ALA A 94 -12.17 -6.96 -2.92
CA ALA A 94 -12.71 -6.48 -4.19
C ALA A 94 -13.88 -5.48 -4.03
N SER A 95 -14.74 -5.70 -3.02
CA SER A 95 -15.85 -4.78 -2.69
C SER A 95 -15.37 -3.40 -2.23
N THR A 96 -14.33 -3.35 -1.40
CA THR A 96 -13.70 -2.10 -0.94
C THR A 96 -13.03 -1.38 -2.10
N ILE A 97 -12.31 -2.10 -2.98
CA ILE A 97 -11.68 -1.52 -4.17
C ILE A 97 -12.71 -0.80 -5.05
N ARG A 98 -13.83 -1.47 -5.36
CA ARG A 98 -14.92 -0.89 -6.18
C ARG A 98 -15.49 0.38 -5.55
N ARG A 99 -15.79 0.36 -4.25
CA ARG A 99 -16.33 1.51 -3.51
C ARG A 99 -15.35 2.68 -3.46
N ALA A 100 -14.07 2.38 -3.19
CA ALA A 100 -13.02 3.38 -3.15
C ALA A 100 -12.83 4.09 -4.50
N HIS A 101 -12.79 3.29 -5.58
CA HIS A 101 -12.57 3.79 -6.94
C HIS A 101 -13.66 4.74 -7.43
N VAL A 102 -14.89 4.61 -6.91
CA VAL A 102 -15.99 5.56 -7.20
C VAL A 102 -15.73 6.95 -6.62
N VAL A 103 -15.08 7.05 -5.45
CA VAL A 103 -14.78 8.33 -4.80
C VAL A 103 -13.59 9.02 -5.46
N HIS A 104 -12.52 8.28 -5.73
CA HIS A 104 -11.35 8.74 -6.47
C HIS A 104 -10.65 7.54 -7.13
N PRO A 105 -10.14 7.66 -8.38
CA PRO A 105 -9.50 6.56 -9.07
C PRO A 105 -8.33 5.94 -8.28
N ILE A 106 -8.38 4.63 -8.10
CA ILE A 106 -7.28 3.84 -7.55
C ILE A 106 -6.30 3.52 -8.68
N THR A 107 -5.04 3.91 -8.49
CA THR A 107 -3.95 3.70 -9.45
C THR A 107 -3.27 2.35 -9.26
N ALA A 108 -3.29 1.80 -8.05
CA ALA A 108 -2.57 0.58 -7.73
C ALA A 108 -3.24 -0.19 -6.60
N VAL A 109 -3.28 -1.52 -6.72
CA VAL A 109 -3.59 -2.41 -5.60
C VAL A 109 -2.38 -3.29 -5.31
N GLN A 110 -1.84 -3.22 -4.09
CA GLN A 110 -0.76 -4.09 -3.62
C GLN A 110 -1.34 -5.30 -2.87
N LEU A 111 -0.94 -6.51 -3.27
CA LEU A 111 -1.42 -7.76 -2.67
C LEU A 111 -0.37 -8.88 -2.70
N GLU A 112 -0.55 -9.91 -1.87
CA GLU A 112 0.24 -11.14 -1.98
C GLU A 112 -0.18 -11.93 -3.22
N TRP A 113 0.77 -12.15 -4.13
CA TRP A 113 0.53 -12.99 -5.30
C TRP A 113 1.81 -13.68 -5.74
N SER A 114 1.76 -15.01 -5.82
CA SER A 114 2.88 -15.86 -6.21
C SER A 114 2.36 -17.18 -6.79
N LEU A 115 3.25 -18.08 -7.22
CA LEU A 115 2.82 -19.43 -7.62
C LEU A 115 2.19 -20.22 -6.46
N TRP A 116 2.44 -19.87 -5.19
CA TRP A 116 1.78 -20.49 -4.03
C TRP A 116 0.49 -19.78 -3.60
N THR A 117 0.45 -18.45 -3.74
CA THR A 117 -0.68 -17.64 -3.25
C THR A 117 -1.42 -17.08 -4.44
N ARG A 118 -2.56 -17.69 -4.79
CA ARG A 118 -3.34 -17.38 -6.00
C ARG A 118 -4.78 -16.97 -5.71
N ASP A 119 -5.18 -16.83 -4.45
CA ASP A 119 -6.56 -16.52 -4.05
C ASP A 119 -7.09 -15.21 -4.67
N ALA A 120 -6.19 -14.27 -4.92
CA ALA A 120 -6.50 -13.00 -5.57
C ALA A 120 -7.01 -13.14 -7.03
N GLU A 121 -6.73 -14.24 -7.71
CA GLU A 121 -7.15 -14.47 -9.10
C GLU A 121 -8.67 -14.61 -9.26
N GLU A 122 -9.37 -15.02 -8.21
CA GLU A 122 -10.82 -15.22 -8.27
C GLU A 122 -11.58 -13.89 -8.31
N GLU A 123 -11.22 -12.94 -7.46
CA GLU A 123 -11.99 -11.70 -7.30
C GLU A 123 -11.18 -10.40 -7.47
N ILE A 124 -9.94 -10.35 -6.98
CA ILE A 124 -9.17 -9.10 -6.90
C ILE A 124 -8.60 -8.74 -8.27
N ILE A 125 -7.87 -9.65 -8.91
CA ILE A 125 -7.27 -9.41 -10.23
C ILE A 125 -8.33 -9.08 -11.30
N PRO A 126 -9.47 -9.81 -11.39
CA PRO A 126 -10.55 -9.43 -12.30
C PRO A 126 -11.18 -8.07 -11.99
N THR A 127 -11.14 -7.61 -10.75
CA THR A 127 -11.64 -6.29 -10.34
C THR A 127 -10.69 -5.18 -10.77
N CYS A 128 -9.38 -5.40 -10.65
CA CYS A 128 -8.37 -4.39 -10.98
C CYS A 128 -8.10 -4.28 -12.48
N ARG A 129 -8.32 -5.35 -13.25
CA ARG A 129 -8.23 -5.43 -14.73
C ARG A 129 -6.93 -4.99 -15.41
N ASN A 130 -5.94 -4.37 -14.74
CA ASN A 130 -4.56 -4.09 -15.22
C ASN A 130 -3.63 -3.33 -14.21
N TRP A 131 -4.02 -3.14 -12.94
CA TRP A 131 -3.36 -2.17 -12.03
C TRP A 131 -2.87 -2.78 -10.70
N ASP A 132 -2.35 -4.01 -10.74
CA ASP A 132 -1.94 -4.76 -9.55
C ASP A 132 -0.41 -4.83 -9.37
N PHE A 133 0.04 -4.74 -8.12
CA PHE A 133 1.43 -4.94 -7.71
C PHE A 133 1.52 -6.11 -6.71
N ALA A 134 2.18 -7.19 -7.13
CA ALA A 134 2.46 -8.31 -6.25
C ALA A 134 3.57 -7.99 -5.23
N TYR A 135 3.34 -8.30 -3.96
CA TYR A 135 4.42 -8.51 -3.00
C TYR A 135 4.64 -10.01 -2.76
N SER A 136 5.85 -10.35 -2.29
CA SER A 136 6.31 -11.74 -2.14
C SER A 136 6.19 -12.61 -3.42
N PRO A 137 6.51 -12.11 -4.64
CA PRO A 137 6.31 -12.89 -5.87
C PRO A 137 7.19 -14.16 -5.93
N LEU A 138 8.29 -14.19 -5.16
CA LEU A 138 9.18 -15.35 -5.04
C LEU A 138 8.83 -16.28 -3.87
N GLY A 139 7.61 -16.21 -3.34
CA GLY A 139 7.17 -17.08 -2.25
C GLY A 139 8.05 -16.91 -1.01
N ARG A 140 8.30 -15.65 -0.62
CA ARG A 140 9.18 -15.29 0.51
C ARG A 140 10.59 -15.90 0.42
N GLY A 141 11.10 -16.08 -0.80
CA GLY A 141 12.45 -16.55 -1.08
C GLY A 141 12.56 -18.04 -1.42
N PHE A 142 11.46 -18.79 -1.33
CA PHE A 142 11.48 -20.21 -1.73
C PHE A 142 11.80 -20.36 -3.22
N PHE A 143 11.24 -19.52 -4.10
CA PHE A 143 11.49 -19.61 -5.55
C PHE A 143 12.84 -19.00 -5.99
N SER A 144 13.60 -18.34 -5.11
CA SER A 144 14.93 -17.81 -5.43
C SER A 144 16.02 -18.85 -5.21
N SER A 145 16.01 -19.94 -5.99
CA SER A 145 17.12 -20.89 -6.21
C SER A 145 17.96 -21.39 -5.01
N ARG A 146 17.48 -21.29 -3.77
CA ARG A 146 18.02 -21.96 -2.58
C ARG A 146 16.89 -22.73 -1.90
N ALA A 147 16.61 -23.92 -2.44
CA ALA A 147 15.82 -24.93 -1.77
C ALA A 147 16.57 -25.45 -0.52
N LYS A 148 16.58 -24.65 0.55
CA LYS A 148 16.83 -25.09 1.93
C LYS A 148 15.67 -24.74 2.86
N MET A 149 14.57 -24.22 2.31
CA MET A 149 13.40 -23.81 3.10
C MET A 149 12.48 -24.98 3.45
N ALA A 150 12.37 -25.99 2.58
CA ALA A 150 11.51 -27.15 2.84
C ALA A 150 11.97 -28.00 4.05
N GLU A 151 13.26 -27.96 4.40
CA GLU A 151 13.81 -28.70 5.55
C GLU A 151 13.56 -28.00 6.90
N ASN A 152 13.06 -26.77 6.90
CA ASN A 152 12.87 -25.95 8.12
C ASN A 152 11.41 -25.51 8.36
N LEU A 153 10.45 -26.02 7.60
CA LEU A 153 9.03 -25.75 7.84
C LEU A 153 8.58 -26.50 9.10
N THR A 154 8.09 -25.76 10.09
CA THR A 154 7.46 -26.31 11.29
C THR A 154 5.93 -26.35 11.10
N GLU A 155 5.23 -27.14 11.91
CA GLU A 155 3.75 -27.26 11.83
C GLU A 155 3.01 -25.92 11.99
N ASN A 156 3.66 -24.87 12.52
CA ASN A 156 3.09 -23.54 12.68
C ASN A 156 3.31 -22.60 11.48
N ASP A 157 3.98 -23.08 10.42
CA ASP A 157 4.23 -22.31 9.20
C ASP A 157 3.18 -22.58 8.09
N ALA A 158 2.12 -23.33 8.42
CA ALA A 158 0.98 -23.68 7.54
C ALA A 158 -0.28 -22.87 7.88
#